data_AF-A0A978SNA0-F1
#
_entry.id   AF-A0A978SNA0-F1
#
_cell.length_a   1.000
_cell.length_b   1.000
_cell.length_c   1.000
_cell.angle_alpha   90.00
_cell.angle_beta   90.00
_cell.angle_gamma   90.00
#
_symmetry.space_group_name_H-M   'P 1'
#
loop_
_entity.id
_entity.type
_entity.pdbx_description
1 polymer ?
#
loop_
_entity_poly.entity_id
_entity_poly.type
_entity_poly.pdbx_seq_one_letter_code
_entity_poly.pdbx_strand_id
1 'polypeptide(L)' 'MPGSNDALSHAAPLAPLRERDVDALANWFGRDDMGAIEADIAHCLLVLWPAPCWEDNPFGFLEEFMTNKQRR' A
#
# COMPACT_ATOMS: atom_id res chain seq x y z
N MET A 1 -27.90 17.62 25.67
CA MET A 1 -28.03 16.80 24.46
C MET A 1 -26.63 16.46 24.00
N PRO A 2 -26.26 15.17 23.89
CA PRO A 2 -24.91 14.77 23.49
C PRO A 2 -24.74 15.10 22.00
N GLY A 3 -23.75 15.96 21.72
CA GLY A 3 -23.36 16.30 20.35
C GLY A 3 -22.82 15.06 19.66
N SER A 4 -23.39 14.77 18.49
CA SER A 4 -23.03 13.65 17.64
C SER A 4 -21.53 13.63 17.39
N ASN A 5 -20.94 12.49 17.71
CA ASN A 5 -19.58 12.12 17.39
C ASN A 5 -19.56 11.88 15.87
N ASP A 6 -19.39 12.94 15.08
CA ASP A 6 -19.11 12.84 13.66
C ASP A 6 -17.78 12.09 13.53
N ALA A 7 -17.87 10.78 13.33
CA ALA A 7 -16.72 9.96 12.98
C ALA A 7 -16.04 10.65 11.80
N LEU A 8 -14.85 11.20 12.02
CA LEU A 8 -14.05 11.86 11.00
C LEU A 8 -13.84 10.86 9.86
N SER A 9 -14.70 10.94 8.85
CA SER A 9 -14.51 10.27 7.57
C SER A 9 -13.38 11.01 6.88
N HIS A 10 -12.14 10.62 7.18
CA HIS A 10 -10.92 11.26 6.67
C HIS A 10 -10.82 11.22 5.13
N ALA A 11 -11.70 10.44 4.47
CA ALA A 11 -11.99 10.54 3.06
C ALA A 11 -13.51 10.72 2.88
N ALA A 12 -13.92 11.74 2.13
CA ALA A 12 -15.28 11.77 1.58
C ALA A 12 -15.47 10.54 0.67
N PRO A 13 -16.70 9.99 0.55
CA PRO A 13 -16.95 8.90 -0.40
C PRO A 13 -16.47 9.34 -1.78
N LEU A 14 -15.46 8.65 -2.30
CA LEU A 14 -14.93 8.96 -3.63
C LEU A 14 -16.08 8.77 -4.62
N ALA A 15 -16.30 9.76 -5.48
CA ALA A 15 -17.28 9.62 -6.55
C ALA A 15 -16.97 8.34 -7.35
N PRO A 16 -17.99 7.55 -7.74
CA PRO A 16 -17.76 6.36 -8.55
C PRO A 16 -16.94 6.71 -9.79
N LEU A 17 -15.99 5.83 -10.14
CA LEU A 17 -15.18 5.98 -11.35
C LEU A 17 -16.11 6.08 -12.57
N ARG A 18 -15.86 7.06 -13.43
CA ARG A 18 -16.60 7.20 -14.68
C ARG A 18 -16.01 6.24 -15.71
N GLU A 19 -16.79 5.89 -16.73
CA GLU A 19 -16.37 4.99 -17.81
C GLU A 19 -15.03 5.40 -18.44
N ARG A 20 -14.86 6.71 -18.74
CA ARG A 20 -13.58 7.28 -19.20
C ARG A 20 -12.40 7.00 -18.26
N ASP A 21 -12.64 7.05 -16.94
CA ASP A 21 -11.59 6.83 -15.96
C ASP A 21 -11.20 5.34 -15.94
N VAL A 22 -12.18 4.44 -16.12
CA VAL A 22 -11.94 2.99 -16.28
C VAL A 22 -11.16 2.69 -17.56
N ASP A 23 -11.52 3.31 -18.68
CA ASP A 23 -10.81 3.13 -19.96
C ASP A 23 -9.35 3.62 -19.88
N ALA A 24 -9.13 4.76 -19.21
CA ALA A 24 -7.80 5.29 -18.99
C ALA A 24 -6.95 4.32 -18.13
N LEU A 25 -7.54 3.76 -17.06
CA LEU A 25 -6.87 2.76 -16.24
C LEU A 25 -6.60 1.48 -17.04
N ALA A 26 -7.57 1.01 -17.84
CA ALA A 26 -7.40 -0.16 -18.69
C ALA A 26 -6.24 0.02 -19.68
N ASN A 27 -6.11 1.21 -20.27
CA ASN A 27 -4.99 1.53 -21.15
C ASN A 27 -3.64 1.63 -20.41
N TRP A 28 -3.63 2.12 -19.17
CA TRP A 28 -2.42 2.17 -18.35
C TRP A 28 -1.95 0.79 -17.86
N PHE A 29 -2.89 -0.10 -17.56
CA PHE A 29 -2.60 -1.44 -17.05
C PHE A 29 -2.53 -2.51 -18.16
N GLY A 30 -3.04 -2.23 -19.36
CA GLY A 30 -2.94 -3.07 -20.56
C GLY A 30 -1.58 -2.95 -21.24
N ARG A 31 -0.50 -3.05 -20.46
CA ARG A 31 0.88 -2.93 -20.93
C ARG A 31 1.44 -4.32 -21.22
N ASP A 32 1.76 -4.57 -22.49
CA ASP A 32 2.36 -5.83 -22.94
C ASP A 32 3.78 -6.06 -22.38
N ASP A 33 4.45 -4.99 -21.95
CA ASP A 33 5.81 -5.02 -21.42
C ASP A 33 5.88 -5.28 -19.90
N MET A 34 4.74 -5.50 -19.24
CA MET A 34 4.69 -5.71 -17.78
C MET A 34 5.59 -6.86 -17.32
N GLY A 35 5.63 -7.96 -18.05
CA GLY A 35 6.50 -9.10 -17.71
C GLY A 35 7.99 -8.80 -17.87
N ALA A 36 8.37 -7.94 -18.82
CA ALA A 36 9.76 -7.51 -18.98
C ALA A 36 10.18 -6.58 -17.83
N ILE A 37 9.28 -5.66 -17.42
CA ILE A 37 9.49 -4.79 -16.27
C ILE A 37 9.61 -5.60 -14.98
N GLU A 38 8.75 -6.60 -14.78
CA GLU A 38 8.83 -7.51 -13.64
C GLU A 38 10.17 -8.23 -13.58
N ALA A 39 10.63 -8.79 -14.70
CA ALA A 39 11.92 -9.47 -14.78
C ALA A 39 13.11 -8.53 -14.47
N ASP A 40 13.05 -7.28 -14.94
CA ASP A 40 14.09 -6.27 -14.70
C ASP A 40 14.12 -5.84 -13.22
N ILE A 41 12.95 -5.62 -12.62
CA ILE A 41 12.82 -5.33 -11.18
C ILE A 41 13.38 -6.50 -10.37
N ALA A 42 13.00 -7.74 -10.69
CA ALA A 42 13.48 -8.93 -9.99
C ALA A 42 15.01 -9.05 -10.10
N HIS A 43 15.58 -8.81 -11.28
CA HIS A 43 17.02 -8.79 -11.47
C HIS A 43 17.70 -7.72 -10.60
N CYS A 44 17.17 -6.49 -10.60
CA CYS A 44 17.67 -5.39 -9.76
C CYS A 44 17.61 -5.71 -8.27
N LEU A 45 16.52 -6.35 -7.82
CA LEU A 45 16.35 -6.74 -6.42
C LEU A 45 17.31 -7.86 -6.00
N LEU A 46 17.64 -8.78 -6.90
CA LEU A 46 18.62 -9.86 -6.63
C LEU A 46 20.05 -9.35 -6.48
N VAL A 47 20.38 -8.21 -7.11
CA VAL A 47 21.73 -7.61 -7.02
C VAL A 47 21.86 -6.60 -5.87
N LEU A 48 20.77 -6.28 -5.16
CA LEU A 48 20.80 -5.41 -3.99
C LEU A 48 21.43 -6.14 -2.80
N TRP A 49 22.53 -5.58 -2.28
CA TRP A 49 23.18 -6.04 -1.05
C TRP A 49 23.27 -4.91 -0.02
N PRO A 50 22.85 -5.15 1.25
CA PRO A 50 22.25 -6.39 1.75
C PRO A 50 20.87 -6.65 1.13
N ALA A 51 20.47 -7.92 1.12
CA ALA A 51 19.12 -8.30 0.67
C ALA A 51 18.08 -7.48 1.46
N PRO A 52 17.04 -6.92 0.82
CA PRO A 52 16.05 -6.14 1.55
C PRO A 52 15.23 -7.06 2.47
N CYS A 53 14.78 -6.52 3.60
CA CYS A 53 14.07 -7.24 4.65
C CYS A 53 12.61 -7.57 4.32
N TRP A 54 12.32 -7.96 3.07
CA TRP A 54 10.96 -8.19 2.57
C TRP A 54 10.16 -9.22 3.38
N GLU A 55 10.84 -10.23 3.94
CA GLU A 55 10.21 -11.28 4.76
C GLU A 55 10.18 -10.96 6.25
N ASP A 56 10.93 -9.95 6.71
CA ASP A 56 10.86 -9.52 8.10
C ASP A 56 9.66 -8.60 8.27
N ASN A 57 8.87 -8.76 9.34
CA ASN A 57 7.84 -7.78 9.69
C ASN A 57 8.53 -6.44 10.02
N PRO A 58 8.49 -5.41 9.14
CA PRO A 58 9.20 -4.17 9.38
C PRO A 58 8.60 -3.39 10.56
N PHE A 59 7.39 -3.75 10.98
CA PHE A 59 6.66 -3.16 12.10
C PHE A 59 6.70 -4.02 13.36
N GLY A 60 7.51 -5.09 13.42
CA GLY A 60 7.64 -5.90 14.64
C GLY A 60 8.03 -5.06 15.87
N PHE A 61 8.86 -4.02 15.67
CA PHE A 61 9.19 -3.06 16.73
C PHE A 61 7.97 -2.29 17.24
N LEU A 62 7.01 -1.98 16.37
CA LEU A 62 5.83 -1.20 16.70
C LEU A 62 4.84 -2.06 17.50
N GLU A 63 4.69 -3.33 17.13
CA GLU A 63 3.90 -4.31 17.89
C GLU A 63 4.45 -4.48 19.31
N GLU A 64 5.78 -4.61 19.45
CA GLU A 64 6.43 -4.66 20.75
C GLU A 64 6.21 -3.37 21.54
N PHE A 65 6.41 -2.21 20.91
CA PHE A 65 6.24 -0.90 21.53
C PHE A 65 4.80 -0.69 22.04
N MET A 66 3.79 -1.02 21.22
CA MET A 66 2.39 -0.90 21.59
C MET A 66 2.02 -1.85 22.75
N THR A 67 2.51 -3.09 22.70
CA THR A 67 2.27 -4.09 23.75
C THR A 67 2.91 -3.70 25.09
N ASN A 68 4.15 -3.22 25.05
CA ASN A 68 4.89 -2.81 26.25
C ASN A 68 4.33 -1.52 26.86
N LYS A 69 3.72 -0.64 26.06
CA LYS A 69 3.04 0.56 26.55
C LYS A 69 1.76 0.23 27.34
N GLN A 70 1.06 -0.86 27.03
CA GLN A 70 -0.15 -1.27 27.77
C GLN A 70 0.15 -1.96 29.11
N ARG A 71 1.40 -2.36 29.35
CA ARG A 71 1.85 -2.97 30.62
C ARG A 71 2.42 -1.96 31.62
N ARG A 72 2.35 -0.66 31.33
CA ARG A 72 2.77 0.43 32.22
C ARG A 72 1.59 1.29 32.62
#